data_AF-A0A965QVB3-F1
#
_entry.id   AF-A0A965QVB3-F1
#
_cell.length_a   1.000
_cell.length_b   1.000
_cell.length_c   1.000
_cell.angle_alpha   90.00
_cell.angle_beta   90.00
_cell.angle_gamma   90.00
#
_symmetry.space_group_name_H-M   'P 1'
#
loop_
_entity.id
_entity.type
_entity.pdbx_description
1 polymer ?
#
loop_
_entity_poly.entity_id
_entity_poly.type
_entity_poly.pdbx_seq_one_letter_code
_entity_poly.pdbx_strand_id
1 'polypeptide(L)'
;MHGAWQVVHGILAFGPGFSLGVEGRATPALGYLLDGGSLVGWKLRPVKPGVLAVVEEGSTMGQGHPDQWLGYLSQCGTAPGTGPALVGGMPLDTPIVVAGRRFTLADLLAQAQHDIRPAQEATWTLMALSAWLPIDAAWTAGDGRRWTTEDVVAMEADADIFSAACGGAHRLYGLAVALAAHRAAGNADSGGWAAASAVLDDAIDRARRFQQADGGFSVHSFERPGSSPDVFAQLSATGHVFEVLAVALDDDQLAEPWVTRAADRLVTLLERTADVDVECGALYHAAHGLALY
;
A
#
# COMPACT_ATOMS: atom_id res chain seq x y z
N MET A 1 -4.75 -12.98 19.42
CA MET A 1 -5.03 -11.54 19.52
C MET A 1 -4.48 -10.92 18.26
N HIS A 2 -5.31 -10.27 17.45
CA HIS A 2 -4.89 -9.71 16.16
C HIS A 2 -4.36 -8.27 16.35
N GLY A 3 -3.26 -7.93 15.69
CA GLY A 3 -2.75 -6.56 15.63
C GLY A 3 -3.46 -5.74 14.55
N ALA A 4 -3.44 -4.41 14.70
CA ALA A 4 -3.97 -3.47 13.72
C ALA A 4 -3.33 -3.63 12.36
N TRP A 5 -2.03 -3.92 12.34
CA TRP A 5 -1.31 -4.21 11.11
C TRP A 5 -1.97 -5.36 10.32
N GLN A 6 -2.28 -6.48 10.98
CA GLN A 6 -2.92 -7.63 10.31
C GLN A 6 -4.33 -7.27 9.82
N VAL A 7 -5.10 -6.57 10.65
CA VAL A 7 -6.48 -6.21 10.34
C VAL A 7 -6.57 -5.26 9.16
N VAL A 8 -5.72 -4.23 9.09
CA VAL A 8 -5.78 -3.24 8.02
C VAL A 8 -5.38 -3.85 6.66
N HIS A 9 -4.41 -4.78 6.63
CA HIS A 9 -4.11 -5.53 5.41
C HIS A 9 -5.29 -6.42 4.98
N GLY A 10 -6.00 -7.03 5.93
CA GLY A 10 -7.23 -7.78 5.63
C GLY A 10 -8.35 -6.90 5.06
N ILE A 11 -8.47 -5.66 5.55
CA ILE A 11 -9.39 -4.66 4.98
C ILE A 11 -8.98 -4.29 3.55
N LEU A 12 -7.68 -4.14 3.27
CA LEU A 12 -7.19 -3.83 1.93
C LEU A 12 -7.58 -4.95 0.94
N ALA A 13 -7.38 -6.22 1.34
CA ALA A 13 -7.68 -7.37 0.49
C ALA A 13 -9.18 -7.67 0.33
N PHE A 14 -9.98 -7.52 1.39
CA PHE A 14 -11.39 -7.99 1.41
C PHE A 14 -12.43 -6.86 1.59
N GLY A 15 -11.97 -5.62 1.73
CA GLY A 15 -12.83 -4.44 1.83
C GLY A 15 -13.87 -4.53 2.96
N PRO A 16 -15.11 -4.04 2.72
CA PRO A 16 -16.19 -4.05 3.71
C PRO A 16 -16.63 -5.45 4.18
N GLY A 17 -16.29 -6.51 3.44
CA GLY A 17 -16.60 -7.89 3.82
C GLY A 17 -15.71 -8.41 4.94
N PHE A 18 -14.55 -7.78 5.18
CA PHE A 18 -13.63 -8.20 6.23
C PHE A 18 -14.21 -7.95 7.62
N SER A 19 -14.24 -9.01 8.44
CA SER A 19 -14.88 -8.98 9.76
C SER A 19 -13.94 -9.47 10.87
N LEU A 20 -14.11 -8.92 12.06
CA LEU A 20 -13.41 -9.30 13.29
C LEU A 20 -14.37 -9.96 14.27
N GLY A 21 -13.86 -10.88 15.08
CA GLY A 21 -14.56 -11.34 16.28
C GLY A 21 -14.41 -10.34 17.40
N VAL A 22 -15.46 -9.57 17.70
CA VAL A 22 -15.51 -8.63 18.83
C VAL A 22 -16.56 -9.14 19.80
N GLU A 23 -16.16 -9.45 21.04
CA GLU A 23 -17.05 -9.97 22.09
C GLU A 23 -17.91 -11.17 21.63
N GLY A 24 -17.31 -12.05 20.81
CA GLY A 24 -17.99 -13.25 20.28
C GLY A 24 -18.94 -12.98 19.11
N ARG A 25 -18.96 -11.77 18.54
CA ARG A 25 -19.75 -11.40 17.36
C ARG A 25 -18.87 -11.01 16.19
N ALA A 26 -19.23 -11.46 15.00
CA ALA A 26 -18.63 -10.95 13.77
C ALA A 26 -19.02 -9.47 13.58
N THR A 27 -18.02 -8.60 13.51
CA THR A 27 -18.17 -7.15 13.39
C THR A 27 -17.35 -6.66 12.19
N PRO A 28 -17.90 -5.83 11.29
CA PRO A 28 -17.14 -5.26 10.18
C PRO A 28 -15.88 -4.56 10.68
N ALA A 29 -14.71 -5.00 10.21
CA ALA A 29 -13.42 -4.58 10.72
C ALA A 29 -13.19 -3.07 10.53
N LEU A 30 -13.51 -2.58 9.32
CA LEU A 30 -13.33 -1.18 8.96
C LEU A 30 -14.20 -0.26 9.81
N GLY A 31 -15.49 -0.57 9.95
CA GLY A 31 -16.41 0.18 10.81
C GLY A 31 -15.95 0.19 12.26
N TYR A 32 -15.54 -0.96 12.80
CA TYR A 32 -15.03 -1.07 14.15
C TYR A 32 -13.84 -0.13 14.42
N LEU A 33 -12.85 -0.09 13.51
CA LEU A 33 -11.68 0.79 13.66
C LEU A 33 -12.04 2.28 13.54
N LEU A 34 -12.89 2.64 12.57
CA LEU A 34 -13.30 4.02 12.34
C LEU A 34 -14.19 4.56 13.46
N ASP A 35 -15.01 3.71 14.10
CA ASP A 35 -15.86 4.09 15.23
C ASP A 35 -15.09 4.17 16.57
N GLY A 36 -13.76 4.07 16.54
CA GLY A 36 -12.90 4.22 17.72
C GLY A 36 -12.74 2.93 18.52
N GLY A 37 -12.97 1.77 17.87
CA GLY A 37 -12.68 0.45 18.42
C GLY A 37 -11.21 0.30 18.83
N SER A 38 -10.98 -0.52 19.85
CA SER A 38 -9.65 -0.74 20.40
C SER A 38 -9.02 -1.98 19.79
N LEU A 39 -7.87 -1.80 19.15
CA LEU A 39 -7.07 -2.89 18.63
C LEU A 39 -5.59 -2.65 18.96
N VAL A 40 -4.85 -3.72 19.24
CA VAL A 40 -3.41 -3.61 19.53
C VAL A 40 -2.73 -2.94 18.34
N GLY A 41 -2.01 -1.85 18.58
CA GLY A 41 -1.31 -1.10 17.52
C GLY A 41 -2.15 -0.06 16.76
N TRP A 42 -3.48 0.00 16.97
CA TRP A 42 -4.33 1.06 16.42
C TRP A 42 -4.31 2.29 17.34
N LYS A 43 -3.21 3.05 17.28
CA LYS A 43 -2.96 4.18 18.18
C LYS A 43 -3.08 5.50 17.44
N LEU A 44 -4.23 6.15 17.59
CA LEU A 44 -4.50 7.47 17.03
C LEU A 44 -4.59 8.52 18.15
N ARG A 45 -4.08 9.73 17.90
CA ARG A 45 -4.12 10.84 18.87
C ARG A 45 -4.51 12.14 18.19
N PRO A 46 -5.39 12.95 18.80
CA PRO A 46 -5.63 14.31 18.33
C PRO A 46 -4.36 15.16 18.50
N VAL A 47 -3.98 15.87 17.45
CA VAL A 47 -2.87 16.82 17.43
C VAL A 47 -3.32 18.09 16.70
N LYS A 48 -2.39 18.98 16.35
CA LYS A 48 -2.63 20.07 15.41
C LYS A 48 -1.68 19.91 14.23
N PRO A 49 -2.13 20.02 12.97
CA PRO A 49 -3.48 20.41 12.57
C PRO A 49 -4.56 19.32 12.70
N GLY A 50 -4.22 18.03 12.80
CA GLY A 50 -5.23 16.98 12.63
C GLY A 50 -5.08 15.79 13.58
N VAL A 51 -4.98 14.59 13.01
CA VAL A 51 -4.84 13.32 13.75
C VAL A 51 -3.50 12.68 13.42
N LEU A 52 -2.77 12.27 14.45
CA LEU A 52 -1.52 11.54 14.32
C LEU A 52 -1.76 10.06 14.61
N ALA A 53 -1.32 9.19 13.70
CA ALA A 53 -1.12 7.79 14.01
C ALA A 53 0.27 7.60 14.61
N VAL A 54 0.35 6.93 15.76
CA VAL A 54 1.61 6.79 16.49
C VAL A 54 2.45 5.70 15.85
N VAL A 55 3.62 6.08 15.32
CA VAL A 55 4.61 5.14 14.78
C VAL A 55 5.22 4.33 15.92
N GLU A 56 5.22 3.02 15.73
CA GLU A 56 5.90 2.01 16.53
C GLU A 56 6.91 1.32 15.59
N GLU A 57 8.10 1.93 15.44
CA GLU A 57 9.11 1.50 14.46
C GLU A 57 9.35 -0.01 14.47
N GLY A 58 9.29 -0.63 13.29
CA GLY A 58 9.50 -2.08 13.11
C GLY A 58 8.40 -2.97 13.65
N SER A 59 7.27 -2.42 14.10
CA SER A 59 6.15 -3.20 14.62
C SER A 59 5.40 -3.95 13.53
N THR A 60 5.15 -5.24 13.76
CA THR A 60 4.22 -6.09 12.97
C THR A 60 2.82 -6.15 13.58
N MET A 61 2.56 -5.33 14.60
CA MET A 61 1.27 -5.25 15.30
C MET A 61 0.62 -3.86 15.18
N GLY A 62 1.44 -2.81 15.13
CA GLY A 62 1.02 -1.41 15.01
C GLY A 62 1.55 -0.73 13.77
N GLN A 63 1.56 0.60 13.77
CA GLN A 63 2.04 1.40 12.65
C GLN A 63 3.56 1.35 12.60
N GLY A 64 4.13 0.55 11.70
CA GLY A 64 5.58 0.39 11.60
C GLY A 64 6.29 1.59 10.95
N HIS A 65 5.56 2.35 10.14
CA HIS A 65 6.07 3.40 9.27
C HIS A 65 5.18 4.64 9.28
N PRO A 66 5.73 5.84 8.97
CA PRO A 66 4.94 7.06 8.86
C PRO A 66 3.74 6.89 7.91
N ASP A 67 2.58 7.33 8.39
CA ASP A 67 1.33 7.42 7.63
C ASP A 67 0.80 6.08 7.08
N GLN A 68 1.27 4.94 7.61
CA GLN A 68 0.89 3.61 7.11
C GLN A 68 -0.65 3.40 7.03
N TRP A 69 -1.37 3.79 8.08
CA TRP A 69 -2.83 3.71 8.09
C TRP A 69 -3.47 4.65 7.06
N LEU A 70 -2.89 5.83 6.84
CA LEU A 70 -3.36 6.78 5.85
C LEU A 70 -3.26 6.19 4.45
N GLY A 71 -2.08 5.66 4.12
CA GLY A 71 -1.83 5.04 2.83
C GLY A 71 -2.79 3.87 2.59
N TYR A 72 -2.95 2.96 3.54
CA TYR A 72 -3.91 1.86 3.36
C TYR A 72 -5.36 2.35 3.24
N LEU A 73 -5.82 3.30 4.06
CA LEU A 73 -7.18 3.84 3.93
C LEU A 73 -7.42 4.57 2.60
N SER A 74 -6.36 5.14 2.01
CA SER A 74 -6.41 5.73 0.67
C SER A 74 -6.49 4.72 -0.47
N GLN A 75 -6.23 3.45 -0.17
CA GLN A 75 -6.35 2.32 -1.09
C GLN A 75 -7.48 1.36 -0.65
N CYS A 76 -8.15 1.64 0.46
CA CYS A 76 -9.30 0.86 0.90
C CYS A 76 -10.57 1.52 0.39
N GLY A 77 -11.32 0.83 -0.46
CA GLY A 77 -12.70 1.21 -0.73
C GLY A 77 -13.23 0.65 -2.04
N THR A 78 -14.36 0.00 -1.93
CA THR A 78 -15.18 -0.34 -3.09
C THR A 78 -15.79 0.96 -3.59
N ALA A 79 -15.33 1.49 -4.72
CA ALA A 79 -16.10 2.46 -5.46
C ALA A 79 -16.92 1.69 -6.52
N PRO A 80 -18.24 1.45 -6.30
CA PRO A 80 -19.08 0.99 -7.39
C PRO A 80 -19.09 2.07 -8.48
N GLY A 81 -18.64 1.72 -9.68
CA GLY A 81 -18.71 2.59 -10.85
C GLY A 81 -17.48 3.43 -11.15
N THR A 82 -16.37 3.29 -10.42
CA THR A 82 -15.06 3.71 -10.93
C THR A 82 -14.57 2.62 -11.88
N GLY A 83 -14.18 3.00 -13.09
CA GLY A 83 -13.52 2.10 -14.02
C GLY A 83 -12.22 1.50 -13.44
N PRO A 84 -11.54 0.64 -14.19
CA PRO A 84 -10.44 -0.21 -13.71
C PRO A 84 -9.18 0.51 -13.18
N ALA A 85 -9.16 1.85 -13.09
CA ALA A 85 -7.92 2.63 -12.99
C ALA A 85 -7.62 3.29 -11.63
N LEU A 86 -8.47 3.18 -10.62
CA LEU A 86 -8.11 3.67 -9.28
C LEU A 86 -8.67 2.72 -8.22
N VAL A 87 -7.77 2.22 -7.39
CA VAL A 87 -8.12 1.68 -6.09
C VAL A 87 -8.87 2.80 -5.34
N GLY A 88 -10.18 2.63 -5.19
CA GLY A 88 -11.05 3.69 -4.70
C GLY A 88 -10.84 3.91 -3.21
N GLY A 89 -9.89 4.75 -2.81
CA GLY A 89 -9.72 5.13 -1.42
C GLY A 89 -11.00 5.60 -0.75
N MET A 90 -11.08 5.44 0.56
CA MET A 90 -12.20 5.96 1.33
C MET A 90 -12.33 7.48 1.11
N PRO A 91 -13.56 8.02 1.01
CA PRO A 91 -13.77 9.46 0.90
C PRO A 91 -13.08 10.23 2.04
N LEU A 92 -12.49 11.39 1.74
CA LEU A 92 -11.80 12.20 2.76
C LEU A 92 -12.69 12.66 3.92
N ASP A 93 -14.00 12.80 3.69
CA ASP A 93 -15.00 13.15 4.70
C ASP A 93 -15.48 11.95 5.54
N THR A 94 -14.95 10.75 5.27
CA THR A 94 -15.19 9.54 6.07
C THR A 94 -14.87 9.84 7.54
N PRO A 95 -15.83 9.64 8.46
CA PRO A 95 -15.62 9.91 9.88
C PRO A 95 -14.64 8.92 10.52
N ILE A 96 -13.84 9.42 11.46
CA ILE A 96 -13.03 8.60 12.35
C ILE A 96 -13.12 9.13 13.78
N VAL A 97 -13.36 8.24 14.75
CA VAL A 97 -13.46 8.57 16.17
C VAL A 97 -12.11 8.34 16.83
N VAL A 98 -11.54 9.41 17.38
CA VAL A 98 -10.23 9.38 18.05
C VAL A 98 -10.37 10.02 19.42
N ALA A 99 -10.03 9.26 20.47
CA ALA A 99 -10.17 9.69 21.87
C ALA A 99 -11.57 10.26 22.19
N GLY A 100 -12.63 9.60 21.69
CA GLY A 100 -14.02 10.00 21.88
C GLY A 100 -14.48 11.24 21.11
N ARG A 101 -13.64 11.79 20.22
CA ARG A 101 -13.94 12.96 19.38
C ARG A 101 -14.02 12.53 17.92
N ARG A 102 -14.92 13.15 17.16
CA ARG A 102 -15.07 12.89 15.73
C ARG A 102 -14.08 13.76 14.92
N PHE A 103 -13.37 13.09 14.02
CA PHE A 103 -12.49 13.62 12.99
C PHE A 103 -12.89 12.99 11.65
N THR A 104 -12.08 13.22 10.63
CA THR A 104 -12.22 12.70 9.27
C THR A 104 -10.87 12.19 8.75
N LEU A 105 -10.88 11.47 7.62
CA LEU A 105 -9.62 11.10 6.94
C LEU A 105 -8.86 12.33 6.44
N ALA A 106 -9.55 13.44 6.13
CA ALA A 106 -8.92 14.72 5.86
C ALA A 106 -8.05 15.23 7.01
N ASP A 107 -8.40 14.92 8.27
CA ASP A 107 -7.58 15.30 9.43
C ASP A 107 -6.28 14.47 9.52
N LEU A 108 -6.29 13.22 9.06
CA LEU A 108 -5.05 12.43 8.94
C LEU A 108 -4.19 12.96 7.78
N LEU A 109 -4.79 13.25 6.62
CA LEU A 109 -4.07 13.80 5.48
C LEU A 109 -3.44 15.17 5.81
N ALA A 110 -4.18 16.05 6.49
CA ALA A 110 -3.68 17.35 6.91
C ALA A 110 -2.48 17.20 7.87
N GLN A 111 -2.46 16.18 8.71
CA GLN A 111 -1.32 15.89 9.58
C GLN A 111 -0.11 15.39 8.79
N ALA A 112 -0.30 14.45 7.85
CA ALA A 112 0.79 13.97 6.98
C ALA A 112 1.43 15.10 6.15
N GLN A 113 0.60 15.97 5.56
CA GLN A 113 1.05 17.17 4.85
C GLN A 113 1.81 18.16 5.76
N HIS A 114 1.43 18.25 7.04
CA HIS A 114 2.12 19.09 8.00
C HIS A 114 3.46 18.50 8.43
N ASP A 115 3.54 17.18 8.58
CA ASP A 115 4.69 16.49 9.15
C ASP A 115 5.77 16.16 8.11
N ILE A 116 5.47 16.20 6.81
CA ILE A 116 6.44 15.85 5.76
C ILE A 116 7.74 16.66 5.81
N ARG A 117 8.87 15.96 5.84
CA ARG A 117 10.23 16.51 5.85
C ARG A 117 11.10 15.90 4.75
N PRO A 118 12.18 16.58 4.32
CA PRO A 118 13.14 16.01 3.39
C PRO A 118 13.77 14.73 3.94
N ALA A 119 14.02 13.76 3.05
CA ALA A 119 14.63 12.46 3.36
C ALA A 119 13.84 11.58 4.35
N GLN A 120 12.60 11.94 4.68
CA GLN A 120 11.71 11.02 5.37
C GLN A 120 11.20 9.96 4.40
N GLU A 121 10.83 8.80 4.93
CA GLU A 121 9.98 7.88 4.18
C GLU A 121 8.57 8.46 4.06
N ALA A 122 8.09 8.61 2.83
CA ALA A 122 6.80 9.18 2.48
C ALA A 122 5.95 8.25 1.59
N THR A 123 6.31 6.97 1.48
CA THR A 123 5.58 5.93 0.71
C THR A 123 4.05 6.01 0.88
N TRP A 124 3.57 5.91 2.13
CA TRP A 124 2.12 5.91 2.41
C TRP A 124 1.49 7.30 2.30
N THR A 125 2.27 8.37 2.55
CA THR A 125 1.85 9.72 2.21
C THR A 125 1.62 9.85 0.71
N LEU A 126 2.52 9.33 -0.13
CA LEU A 126 2.40 9.39 -1.58
C LEU A 126 1.17 8.62 -2.09
N MET A 127 0.91 7.43 -1.53
CA MET A 127 -0.33 6.69 -1.83
C MET A 127 -1.58 7.54 -1.56
N ALA A 128 -1.61 8.23 -0.41
CA ALA A 128 -2.72 9.09 -0.02
C ALA A 128 -2.86 10.35 -0.89
N LEU A 129 -1.75 11.01 -1.21
CA LEU A 129 -1.74 12.18 -2.10
C LEU A 129 -2.27 11.79 -3.50
N SER A 130 -1.83 10.65 -4.02
CA SER A 130 -2.22 10.17 -5.35
C SER A 130 -3.70 9.79 -5.43
N ALA A 131 -4.26 9.28 -4.33
CA ALA A 131 -5.68 8.92 -4.26
C ALA A 131 -6.61 10.13 -4.10
N TRP A 132 -6.19 11.17 -3.37
CA TRP A 132 -7.10 12.20 -2.88
C TRP A 132 -6.87 13.61 -3.40
N LEU A 133 -5.68 13.92 -3.91
CA LEU A 133 -5.34 15.27 -4.36
C LEU A 133 -5.14 15.32 -5.87
N PRO A 134 -5.31 16.51 -6.49
CA PRO A 134 -4.80 16.77 -7.83
C PRO A 134 -3.29 16.48 -7.91
N ILE A 135 -2.83 16.00 -9.05
CA ILE A 135 -1.41 15.61 -9.23
C ILE A 135 -0.44 16.79 -9.14
N ASP A 136 -0.93 18.01 -9.39
CA ASP A 136 -0.20 19.28 -9.28
C ASP A 136 -0.41 19.97 -7.92
N ALA A 137 -0.96 19.25 -6.93
CA ALA A 137 -1.21 19.80 -5.61
C ALA A 137 0.09 20.32 -4.97
N ALA A 138 -0.06 21.45 -4.28
CA ALA A 138 1.01 22.10 -3.55
C ALA A 138 0.51 22.61 -2.19
N TRP A 139 1.34 22.48 -1.17
CA TRP A 139 1.04 22.91 0.20
C TRP A 139 2.28 23.44 0.91
N THR A 140 2.09 24.02 2.09
CA THR A 140 3.19 24.43 2.98
C THR A 140 3.16 23.53 4.21
N ALA A 141 4.26 22.82 4.47
CA ALA A 141 4.39 21.95 5.62
C ALA A 141 4.61 22.74 6.92
N GLY A 142 4.61 22.05 8.06
CA GLY A 142 4.75 22.67 9.38
C GLY A 142 6.06 23.39 9.63
N ASP A 143 7.11 23.07 8.87
CA ASP A 143 8.41 23.74 8.88
C ASP A 143 8.47 24.99 7.98
N GLY A 144 7.37 25.33 7.30
CA GLY A 144 7.28 26.44 6.35
C GLY A 144 7.80 26.12 4.96
N ARG A 145 8.29 24.89 4.69
CA ARG A 145 8.70 24.47 3.35
C ARG A 145 7.47 24.28 2.47
N ARG A 146 7.54 24.80 1.23
CA ARG A 146 6.57 24.47 0.18
C ARG A 146 6.88 23.09 -0.39
N TRP A 147 5.85 22.28 -0.54
CA TRP A 147 5.88 20.96 -1.15
C TRP A 147 4.89 20.88 -2.30
N THR A 148 5.19 20.02 -3.26
CA THR A 148 4.31 19.56 -4.32
C THR A 148 4.21 18.03 -4.28
N THR A 149 3.19 17.46 -4.92
CA THR A 149 3.14 15.99 -5.09
C THR A 149 4.37 15.47 -5.83
N GLU A 150 4.88 16.20 -6.82
CA GLU A 150 6.13 15.86 -7.53
C GLU A 150 7.34 15.83 -6.60
N ASP A 151 7.46 16.76 -5.64
CA ASP A 151 8.56 16.73 -4.66
C ASP A 151 8.56 15.42 -3.85
N VAL A 152 7.38 14.90 -3.51
CA VAL A 152 7.23 13.62 -2.79
C VAL A 152 7.59 12.45 -3.70
N VAL A 153 7.16 12.47 -4.96
CA VAL A 153 7.49 11.46 -5.96
C VAL A 153 9.00 11.40 -6.22
N ALA A 154 9.64 12.55 -6.40
CA ALA A 154 11.08 12.65 -6.59
C ALA A 154 11.84 12.14 -5.37
N MET A 155 11.38 12.47 -4.15
CA MET A 155 11.98 12.00 -2.91
C MET A 155 11.89 10.48 -2.76
N GLU A 156 10.75 9.87 -3.08
CA GLU A 156 10.60 8.41 -3.04
C GLU A 156 11.40 7.73 -4.16
N ALA A 157 11.48 8.32 -5.36
CA ALA A 157 12.27 7.76 -6.46
C ALA A 157 13.79 7.81 -6.20
N ASP A 158 14.28 8.78 -5.43
CA ASP A 158 15.70 8.91 -5.06
C ASP A 158 16.10 7.97 -3.89
N ALA A 159 15.12 7.50 -3.12
CA ALA A 159 15.37 6.64 -1.96
C ALA A 159 15.70 5.19 -2.34
N ASP A 160 16.51 4.51 -1.53
CA ASP A 160 16.92 3.12 -1.78
C ASP A 160 15.72 2.16 -1.77
N ILE A 161 15.38 1.61 -2.94
CA ILE A 161 14.30 0.63 -3.13
C ILE A 161 14.65 -0.70 -2.47
N PHE A 162 15.86 -1.22 -2.67
CA PHE A 162 16.14 -2.64 -2.46
C PHE A 162 16.48 -2.97 -1.01
N SER A 163 16.99 -2.00 -0.24
CA SER A 163 17.21 -2.18 1.20
C SER A 163 15.97 -1.90 2.06
N ALA A 164 14.85 -1.49 1.45
CA ALA A 164 13.65 -1.10 2.16
C ALA A 164 12.86 -2.31 2.67
N ALA A 165 11.92 -2.07 3.60
CA ALA A 165 11.01 -3.10 4.09
C ALA A 165 10.25 -3.78 2.94
N CYS A 166 9.96 -5.07 3.10
CA CYS A 166 9.34 -5.93 2.08
C CYS A 166 10.04 -5.90 0.69
N GLY A 167 11.35 -5.60 0.66
CA GLY A 167 12.14 -5.53 -0.57
C GLY A 167 11.75 -4.39 -1.50
N GLY A 168 11.20 -3.30 -0.95
CA GLY A 168 10.84 -2.09 -1.71
C GLY A 168 9.45 -2.09 -2.33
N ALA A 169 8.68 -3.17 -2.16
CA ALA A 169 7.39 -3.33 -2.82
C ALA A 169 6.40 -2.19 -2.52
N HIS A 170 6.27 -1.76 -1.26
CA HIS A 170 5.34 -0.66 -0.91
C HIS A 170 5.72 0.66 -1.56
N ARG A 171 7.02 0.97 -1.65
CA ARG A 171 7.50 2.18 -2.34
C ARG A 171 7.21 2.12 -3.83
N LEU A 172 7.50 0.98 -4.47
CA LEU A 172 7.19 0.77 -5.87
C LEU A 172 5.68 0.85 -6.14
N TYR A 173 4.85 0.31 -5.24
CA TYR A 173 3.41 0.47 -5.28
C TYR A 173 3.00 1.95 -5.21
N GLY A 174 3.56 2.71 -4.26
CA GLY A 174 3.34 4.15 -4.13
C GLY A 174 3.72 4.94 -5.38
N LEU A 175 4.85 4.61 -6.02
CA LEU A 175 5.27 5.21 -7.29
C LEU A 175 4.33 4.81 -8.44
N ALA A 176 3.89 3.55 -8.50
CA ALA A 176 2.98 3.05 -9.52
C ALA A 176 1.62 3.78 -9.48
N VAL A 177 1.00 3.91 -8.30
CA VAL A 177 -0.27 4.64 -8.17
C VAL A 177 -0.13 6.12 -8.52
N ALA A 178 1.00 6.75 -8.15
CA ALA A 178 1.27 8.14 -8.47
C ALA A 178 1.44 8.36 -9.98
N LEU A 179 2.20 7.49 -10.66
CA LEU A 179 2.39 7.53 -12.11
C LEU A 179 1.09 7.26 -12.86
N ALA A 180 0.28 6.30 -12.40
CA ALA A 180 -1.03 6.04 -12.98
C ALA A 180 -1.94 7.27 -12.91
N ALA A 181 -2.01 7.94 -11.75
CA ALA A 181 -2.77 9.18 -11.59
C ALA A 181 -2.24 10.32 -12.47
N HIS A 182 -0.91 10.47 -12.57
CA HIS A 182 -0.26 11.47 -13.41
C HIS A 182 -0.54 11.28 -14.90
N ARG A 183 -0.43 10.05 -15.39
CA ARG A 183 -0.69 9.71 -16.80
C ARG A 183 -2.19 9.78 -17.12
N ALA A 184 -3.06 9.41 -16.19
CA ALA A 184 -4.52 9.57 -16.34
C ALA A 184 -4.94 11.05 -16.44
N ALA A 185 -4.18 11.97 -15.84
CA ALA A 185 -4.35 13.40 -16.02
C ALA A 185 -3.83 13.93 -17.38
N GLY A 186 -3.26 13.06 -18.22
CA GLY A 186 -2.74 13.41 -19.56
C GLY A 186 -1.35 14.05 -19.54
N ASN A 187 -0.63 13.96 -18.43
CA ASN A 187 0.69 14.55 -18.30
C ASN A 187 1.78 13.64 -18.85
N ALA A 188 2.86 14.25 -19.34
CA ALA A 188 4.07 13.53 -19.72
C ALA A 188 4.98 13.32 -18.50
N ASP A 189 5.68 12.19 -18.47
CA ASP A 189 6.66 11.90 -17.44
C ASP A 189 7.90 12.78 -17.67
N SER A 190 8.10 13.75 -16.77
CA SER A 190 9.25 14.66 -16.76
C SER A 190 9.63 14.97 -15.31
N GLY A 191 10.85 15.48 -15.08
CA GLY A 191 11.31 15.80 -13.73
C GLY A 191 11.27 14.59 -12.79
N GLY A 192 10.64 14.75 -11.62
CA GLY A 192 10.47 13.68 -10.62
C GLY A 192 9.67 12.50 -11.16
N TRP A 193 8.69 12.75 -12.04
CA TRP A 193 7.88 11.71 -12.66
C TRP A 193 8.70 10.81 -13.60
N ALA A 194 9.64 11.38 -14.36
CA ALA A 194 10.54 10.59 -15.20
C ALA A 194 11.49 9.72 -14.36
N ALA A 195 11.96 10.22 -13.22
CA ALA A 195 12.77 9.44 -12.29
C ALA A 195 11.96 8.27 -11.70
N ALA A 196 10.73 8.53 -11.26
CA ALA A 196 9.82 7.49 -10.78
C ALA A 196 9.51 6.43 -11.84
N SER A 197 9.24 6.83 -13.08
CA SER A 197 9.03 5.89 -14.19
C SER A 197 10.24 5.00 -14.40
N ALA A 198 11.45 5.58 -14.44
CA ALA A 198 12.68 4.81 -14.64
C ALA A 198 12.92 3.78 -13.52
N VAL A 199 12.62 4.14 -12.28
CA VAL A 199 12.71 3.23 -11.13
C VAL A 199 11.70 2.08 -11.25
N LEU A 200 10.45 2.39 -11.61
CA LEU A 200 9.40 1.39 -11.76
C LEU A 200 9.68 0.45 -12.94
N ASP A 201 10.15 0.99 -14.07
CA ASP A 201 10.50 0.22 -15.27
C ASP A 201 11.67 -0.75 -14.99
N ASP A 202 12.70 -0.32 -14.27
CA ASP A 202 13.81 -1.19 -13.83
C ASP A 202 13.32 -2.30 -12.90
N ALA A 203 12.41 -1.98 -11.96
CA ALA A 203 11.82 -2.97 -11.07
C ALA A 203 10.97 -4.01 -11.82
N ILE A 204 10.15 -3.58 -12.78
CA ILE A 204 9.35 -4.49 -13.62
C ILE A 204 10.25 -5.42 -14.44
N ASP A 205 11.30 -4.88 -15.09
CA ASP A 205 12.27 -5.69 -15.83
C ASP A 205 12.96 -6.72 -14.92
N ARG A 206 13.39 -6.31 -13.74
CA ARG A 206 13.99 -7.20 -12.73
C ARG A 206 13.04 -8.29 -12.30
N ALA A 207 11.78 -7.95 -11.97
CA ALA A 207 10.76 -8.94 -11.61
C ALA A 207 10.58 -9.99 -12.71
N ARG A 208 10.49 -9.55 -13.97
CA ARG A 208 10.39 -10.44 -15.13
C ARG A 208 11.63 -11.33 -15.29
N ARG A 209 12.84 -10.76 -15.21
CA ARG A 209 14.10 -11.51 -15.34
C ARG A 209 14.35 -12.48 -14.19
N PHE A 210 13.88 -12.15 -12.99
CA PHE A 210 14.06 -12.96 -11.79
C PHE A 210 12.90 -13.91 -11.50
N GLN A 211 11.87 -13.93 -12.36
CA GLN A 211 10.78 -14.89 -12.25
C GLN A 211 11.32 -16.32 -12.37
N GLN A 212 10.87 -17.18 -11.47
CA GLN A 212 11.25 -18.58 -11.41
C GLN A 212 10.45 -19.39 -12.45
N ALA A 213 10.94 -20.59 -12.78
CA ALA A 213 10.31 -21.45 -13.78
C ALA A 213 8.88 -21.89 -13.42
N ASP A 214 8.53 -21.88 -12.13
CA ASP A 214 7.19 -22.20 -11.62
C ASP A 214 6.24 -20.98 -11.61
N GLY A 215 6.67 -19.84 -12.14
CA GLY A 215 5.91 -18.59 -12.17
C GLY A 215 6.09 -17.70 -10.94
N GLY A 216 6.71 -18.19 -9.87
CA GLY A 216 6.92 -17.42 -8.64
C GLY A 216 7.99 -16.34 -8.81
N PHE A 217 7.94 -15.31 -7.97
CA PHE A 217 8.98 -14.27 -7.97
C PHE A 217 10.10 -14.59 -6.98
N SER A 218 11.21 -13.86 -7.11
CA SER A 218 12.36 -14.11 -6.26
C SER A 218 12.06 -13.78 -4.79
N VAL A 219 12.58 -14.61 -3.88
CA VAL A 219 12.55 -14.32 -2.43
C VAL A 219 13.44 -13.15 -2.01
N HIS A 220 14.15 -12.53 -2.96
CA HIS A 220 14.85 -11.25 -2.81
C HIS A 220 14.15 -10.12 -3.58
N SER A 221 12.85 -10.29 -3.86
CA SER A 221 11.99 -9.35 -4.56
C SER A 221 12.61 -8.87 -5.89
N PHE A 222 13.06 -7.62 -5.94
CA PHE A 222 13.61 -6.97 -7.13
C PHE A 222 15.14 -6.88 -7.11
N GLU A 223 15.81 -7.26 -6.01
CA GLU A 223 17.26 -7.03 -5.84
C GLU A 223 18.08 -7.99 -6.73
N ARG A 224 17.80 -9.28 -6.65
CA ARG A 224 18.56 -10.35 -7.31
C ARG A 224 17.73 -11.63 -7.45
N PRO A 225 18.08 -12.56 -8.36
CA PRO A 225 17.38 -13.85 -8.44
C PRO A 225 17.68 -14.73 -7.23
N GLY A 226 16.69 -15.55 -6.85
CA GLY A 226 16.79 -16.47 -5.71
C GLY A 226 15.45 -17.12 -5.39
N SER A 227 15.50 -18.34 -4.88
CA SER A 227 14.33 -19.13 -4.48
C SER A 227 14.51 -19.68 -3.06
N SER A 228 13.42 -20.16 -2.46
CA SER A 228 13.42 -20.79 -1.13
C SER A 228 12.56 -22.05 -1.17
N PRO A 229 12.90 -23.13 -0.43
CA PRO A 229 11.99 -24.25 -0.24
C PRO A 229 10.81 -23.92 0.70
N ASP A 230 10.89 -22.82 1.44
CA ASP A 230 9.82 -22.37 2.34
C ASP A 230 8.66 -21.76 1.54
N VAL A 231 7.48 -22.37 1.68
CA VAL A 231 6.24 -21.94 1.01
C VAL A 231 5.79 -20.55 1.46
N PHE A 232 6.03 -20.17 2.72
CA PHE A 232 5.65 -18.86 3.23
C PHE A 232 6.53 -17.75 2.65
N ALA A 233 7.84 -18.00 2.54
CA ALA A 233 8.76 -17.10 1.86
C ALA A 233 8.39 -16.93 0.37
N GLN A 234 7.98 -18.00 -0.31
CA GLN A 234 7.52 -17.92 -1.71
C GLN A 234 6.21 -17.13 -1.84
N LEU A 235 5.23 -17.39 -0.98
CA LEU A 235 3.95 -16.69 -0.97
C LEU A 235 4.14 -15.20 -0.71
N SER A 236 4.93 -14.86 0.32
CA SER A 236 5.24 -13.48 0.66
C SER A 236 5.89 -12.75 -0.50
N ALA A 237 6.98 -13.29 -1.06
CA ALA A 237 7.71 -12.62 -2.12
C ALA A 237 6.89 -12.52 -3.42
N THR A 238 6.19 -13.59 -3.80
CA THR A 238 5.35 -13.58 -5.00
C THR A 238 4.18 -12.62 -4.83
N GLY A 239 3.55 -12.58 -3.66
CA GLY A 239 2.41 -11.70 -3.39
C GLY A 239 2.79 -10.21 -3.47
N HIS A 240 3.87 -9.81 -2.81
CA HIS A 240 4.34 -8.42 -2.85
C HIS A 240 4.74 -7.97 -4.25
N VAL A 241 5.51 -8.78 -4.99
CA VAL A 241 5.91 -8.41 -6.36
C VAL A 241 4.70 -8.36 -7.28
N PHE A 242 3.80 -9.35 -7.20
CA PHE A 242 2.61 -9.39 -8.04
C PHE A 242 1.66 -8.21 -7.77
N GLU A 243 1.49 -7.80 -6.51
CA GLU A 243 0.67 -6.63 -6.15
C GLU A 243 1.20 -5.34 -6.80
N VAL A 244 2.52 -5.14 -6.85
CA VAL A 244 3.12 -4.00 -7.56
C VAL A 244 2.82 -4.09 -9.06
N LEU A 245 2.98 -5.27 -9.66
CA LEU A 245 2.74 -5.48 -11.10
C LEU A 245 1.27 -5.26 -11.47
N ALA A 246 0.34 -5.73 -10.63
CA ALA A 246 -1.10 -5.58 -10.84
C ALA A 246 -1.54 -4.11 -10.94
N VAL A 247 -0.83 -3.20 -10.27
CA VAL A 247 -1.09 -1.75 -10.33
C VAL A 247 -0.25 -1.04 -11.40
N ALA A 248 0.96 -1.53 -11.67
CA ALA A 248 1.91 -0.83 -12.53
C ALA A 248 1.73 -1.11 -14.03
N LEU A 249 1.20 -2.29 -14.38
CA LEU A 249 1.07 -2.75 -15.76
C LEU A 249 -0.31 -2.40 -16.34
N ASP A 250 -0.35 -2.14 -17.66
CA ASP A 250 -1.62 -2.04 -18.38
C ASP A 250 -2.26 -3.41 -18.69
N ASP A 251 -3.50 -3.41 -19.17
CA ASP A 251 -4.27 -4.65 -19.46
C ASP A 251 -3.53 -5.61 -20.42
N ASP A 252 -2.83 -5.08 -21.42
CA ASP A 252 -2.10 -5.88 -22.41
C ASP A 252 -0.86 -6.53 -21.77
N GLN A 253 -0.16 -5.79 -20.92
CA GLN A 253 0.99 -6.27 -20.16
C GLN A 253 0.58 -7.29 -19.08
N LEU A 254 -0.54 -7.07 -18.39
CA LEU A 254 -1.11 -8.02 -17.41
C LEU A 254 -1.50 -9.34 -18.07
N ALA A 255 -1.96 -9.30 -19.32
CA ALA A 255 -2.26 -10.50 -20.11
C ALA A 255 -1.01 -11.24 -20.62
N GLU A 256 0.21 -10.72 -20.40
CA GLU A 256 1.42 -11.42 -20.83
C GLU A 256 1.60 -12.75 -20.07
N PRO A 257 2.07 -13.83 -20.74
CA PRO A 257 2.14 -15.16 -20.14
C PRO A 257 2.96 -15.25 -18.84
N TRP A 258 3.91 -14.34 -18.60
CA TRP A 258 4.70 -14.34 -17.38
C TRP A 258 3.93 -13.80 -16.18
N VAL A 259 3.05 -12.81 -16.39
CA VAL A 259 2.18 -12.28 -15.32
C VAL A 259 1.12 -13.32 -14.97
N THR A 260 0.45 -13.91 -15.97
CA THR A 260 -0.56 -14.96 -15.75
C THR A 260 0.02 -16.16 -14.98
N ARG A 261 1.25 -16.59 -15.30
CA ARG A 261 1.91 -17.67 -14.53
C ARG A 261 2.14 -17.29 -13.06
N ALA A 262 2.41 -16.02 -12.75
CA ALA A 262 2.53 -15.57 -11.38
C ALA A 262 1.18 -15.60 -10.65
N ALA A 263 0.09 -15.21 -11.32
CA ALA A 263 -1.27 -15.34 -10.79
C ALA A 263 -1.61 -16.80 -10.47
N ASP A 264 -1.40 -17.72 -11.42
CA ASP A 264 -1.61 -19.17 -11.23
C ASP A 264 -0.76 -19.72 -10.08
N ARG A 265 0.49 -19.24 -9.96
CA ARG A 265 1.39 -19.62 -8.89
C ARG A 265 0.87 -19.15 -7.52
N LEU A 266 0.37 -17.93 -7.42
CA LEU A 266 -0.23 -17.42 -6.19
C LEU A 266 -1.44 -18.23 -5.77
N VAL A 267 -2.36 -18.55 -6.68
CA VAL A 267 -3.50 -19.42 -6.40
C VAL A 267 -3.02 -20.77 -5.86
N THR A 268 -2.04 -21.39 -6.52
CA THR A 268 -1.45 -22.66 -6.06
C THR A 268 -0.82 -22.56 -4.67
N LEU A 269 -0.13 -21.46 -4.37
CA LEU A 269 0.49 -21.25 -3.05
C LEU A 269 -0.58 -21.08 -1.97
N LEU A 270 -1.63 -20.29 -2.25
CA LEU A 270 -2.76 -20.09 -1.35
C LEU A 270 -3.49 -21.41 -1.04
N GLU A 271 -3.75 -22.24 -2.04
CA GLU A 271 -4.35 -23.57 -1.88
C GLU A 271 -3.48 -24.48 -0.99
N ARG A 272 -2.16 -24.48 -1.22
CA ARG A 272 -1.22 -25.29 -0.41
C ARG A 272 -1.14 -24.84 1.04
N THR A 273 -1.46 -23.58 1.31
CA THR A 273 -1.44 -23.01 2.65
C THR A 273 -2.82 -22.91 3.29
N ALA A 274 -3.87 -23.46 2.67
CA ALA A 274 -5.25 -23.28 3.12
C ALA A 274 -5.52 -23.79 4.55
N ASP A 275 -4.82 -24.84 4.97
CA ASP A 275 -5.03 -25.51 6.27
C ASP A 275 -3.96 -25.18 7.32
N VAL A 276 -3.13 -24.16 7.08
CA VAL A 276 -2.04 -23.76 8.01
C VAL A 276 -2.09 -22.28 8.31
N ASP A 277 -1.65 -21.90 9.50
CA ASP A 277 -1.57 -20.50 9.90
C ASP A 277 -0.45 -19.80 9.11
N VAL A 278 -0.83 -18.96 8.16
CA VAL A 278 0.06 -18.12 7.34
C VAL A 278 0.24 -16.76 8.02
N GLU A 279 1.43 -16.16 7.88
CA GLU A 279 1.67 -14.77 8.23
C GLU A 279 0.71 -13.85 7.44
N CYS A 280 -0.04 -13.01 8.13
CA CYS A 280 -1.18 -12.28 7.54
C CYS A 280 -0.78 -11.31 6.42
N GLY A 281 0.36 -10.64 6.50
CA GLY A 281 0.76 -9.69 5.44
C GLY A 281 1.03 -10.39 4.12
N ALA A 282 1.80 -11.49 4.15
CA ALA A 282 2.05 -12.30 2.96
C ALA A 282 0.74 -12.77 2.30
N LEU A 283 -0.21 -13.24 3.12
CA LEU A 283 -1.52 -13.69 2.66
C LEU A 283 -2.34 -12.56 2.02
N TYR A 284 -2.42 -11.42 2.70
CA TYR A 284 -3.28 -10.32 2.26
C TYR A 284 -2.72 -9.55 1.07
N HIS A 285 -1.39 -9.42 0.94
CA HIS A 285 -0.78 -8.87 -0.28
C HIS A 285 -1.01 -9.78 -1.49
N ALA A 286 -0.91 -11.10 -1.32
CA ALA A 286 -1.25 -12.05 -2.38
C ALA A 286 -2.73 -11.94 -2.80
N ALA A 287 -3.64 -11.90 -1.83
CA ALA A 287 -5.07 -11.78 -2.10
C ALA A 287 -5.44 -10.43 -2.73
N HIS A 288 -4.84 -9.33 -2.27
CA HIS A 288 -5.07 -8.00 -2.82
C HIS A 288 -4.52 -7.88 -4.24
N GLY A 289 -3.30 -8.35 -4.51
CA GLY A 289 -2.74 -8.39 -5.86
C GLY A 289 -3.62 -9.18 -6.83
N LEU A 290 -4.15 -10.33 -6.42
CA LEU A 290 -5.11 -11.11 -7.22
C LEU A 290 -6.49 -10.43 -7.39
N ALA A 291 -6.89 -9.57 -6.47
CA ALA A 291 -8.14 -8.81 -6.59
C ALA A 291 -8.00 -7.59 -7.53
N LEU A 292 -6.78 -7.09 -7.69
CA LEU A 292 -6.43 -6.02 -8.62
C LEU A 292 -6.27 -6.51 -10.07
N TYR A 293 -5.78 -7.75 -10.24
CA TYR A 293 -5.61 -8.45 -11.52
C TYR A 293 -6.94 -9.00 -12.08
#